data_AF-C4QY72-F1
#
_entry.id   AF-C4QY72-F1
#
_cell.length_a   1.000
_cell.length_b   1.000
_cell.length_c   1.000
_cell.angle_alpha   90.00
_cell.angle_beta   90.00
_cell.angle_gamma   90.00
#
_symmetry.space_group_name_H-M   'P 1'
#
loop_
_entity.id
_entity.type
_entity.pdbx_description
1 polymer ?
#
loop_
_entity_poly.entity_id
_entity_poly.type
_entity_poly.pdbx_seq_one_letter_code
_entity_poly.pdbx_strand_id
1 'polypeptide(L)'
;MFVDSLLTSFRDVPAQDFINAYAQFLQRQGKLDVPGYVDIVKTSSHNELPPQEAETWFYKRAASAARQIYLKQNIGVGNLNRKYGGAKNRGCRSGRHTDASGSVNRKALQALEKLGVVELSPKGGRRITPNGQRDLDRIAAHTLQEEDDE
;
A
#
# COMPACT_ATOMS: atom_id res chain seq x y z
N MET A 1 17.68 0.40 27.83
CA MET A 1 17.47 1.81 27.41
C MET A 1 18.70 2.29 26.66
N PHE A 2 19.02 1.65 25.54
CA PHE A 2 20.06 2.10 24.61
C PHE A 2 19.32 2.59 23.37
N VAL A 3 19.02 3.88 23.36
CA VAL A 3 18.53 4.58 22.17
C VAL A 3 19.72 4.77 21.23
N ASP A 4 19.92 3.82 20.32
CA ASP A 4 20.76 4.02 19.14
C ASP A 4 20.05 4.99 18.19
N SER A 5 20.15 6.27 18.55
CA SER A 5 19.67 7.43 17.80
C SER A 5 20.58 7.75 16.60
N LEU A 6 20.87 6.76 15.76
CA LEU A 6 21.66 6.93 14.55
C LEU A 6 20.88 6.43 13.34
N LEU A 7 20.12 7.35 12.73
CA LEU A 7 19.44 7.22 11.43
C LEU A 7 18.42 6.07 11.36
N THR A 8 17.23 6.26 11.95
CA THR A 8 16.06 5.42 11.70
C THR A 8 15.71 5.45 10.21
N SER A 9 16.09 4.40 9.49
CA SER A 9 15.78 4.23 8.08
C SER A 9 14.36 3.72 7.97
N PHE A 10 13.63 4.13 6.93
CA PHE A 10 12.29 3.61 6.62
C PHE A 10 12.22 2.07 6.56
N ARG A 11 13.37 1.42 6.37
CA ARG A 11 13.49 -0.05 6.34
C ARG A 11 13.43 -0.71 7.71
N ASP A 12 13.68 0.06 8.77
CA ASP A 12 13.74 -0.44 10.14
C ASP A 12 12.33 -0.60 10.74
N VAL A 13 11.33 0.06 10.15
CA VAL A 13 9.93 -0.05 10.59
C VAL A 13 9.31 -1.37 10.11
N PRO A 14 8.69 -2.15 11.03
CA PRO A 14 7.85 -3.27 10.68
C PRO A 14 6.82 -2.92 9.60
N ALA A 15 6.71 -3.78 8.59
CA ALA A 15 5.93 -3.47 7.40
C ALA A 15 4.43 -3.33 7.71
N GLN A 16 3.92 -4.13 8.63
CA GLN A 16 2.50 -4.18 8.95
C GLN A 16 2.07 -2.94 9.73
N ASP A 17 2.87 -2.55 10.71
CA ASP A 17 2.59 -1.42 11.60
C ASP A 17 2.65 -0.11 10.83
N PHE A 18 3.67 0.06 9.98
CA PHE A 18 3.71 1.17 9.03
C PHE A 18 2.47 1.24 8.12
N ILE A 19 2.03 0.11 7.55
CA ILE A 19 0.86 0.08 6.66
C ILE A 19 -0.39 0.48 7.42
N ASN A 20 -0.55 0.02 8.66
CA ASN A 20 -1.69 0.35 9.50
C ASN A 20 -1.69 1.84 9.88
N ALA A 21 -0.58 2.37 10.37
CA ALA A 21 -0.43 3.78 10.75
C ALA A 21 -0.67 4.72 9.55
N TYR A 22 -0.06 4.40 8.40
CA TYR A 22 -0.23 5.22 7.20
C TYR A 22 -1.66 5.12 6.61
N ALA A 23 -2.32 3.96 6.71
CA ALA A 23 -3.72 3.83 6.33
C ALA A 23 -4.63 4.71 7.20
N GLN A 24 -4.42 4.73 8.52
CA GLN A 24 -5.15 5.62 9.42
C GLN A 24 -4.91 7.09 9.11
N PHE A 25 -3.67 7.47 8.79
CA PHE A 25 -3.34 8.84 8.37
C PHE A 25 -4.12 9.23 7.10
N LEU A 26 -4.13 8.38 6.07
CA LEU A 26 -4.88 8.63 4.83
C LEU A 26 -6.38 8.74 5.07
N GLN A 27 -6.93 7.95 6.00
CA GLN A 27 -8.33 8.01 6.38
C GLN A 27 -8.67 9.32 7.10
N ARG A 28 -7.86 9.74 8.08
CA ARG A 28 -8.02 11.01 8.79
C ARG A 28 -7.90 12.22 7.86
N GLN A 29 -7.06 12.12 6.84
CA GLN A 29 -6.91 13.18 5.85
C GLN A 29 -8.17 13.39 5.01
N GLY A 30 -8.94 12.33 4.73
CA GLY A 30 -10.20 12.40 3.99
C GLY A 30 -10.09 12.85 2.53
N LYS A 31 -8.87 12.96 1.99
CA LYS A 31 -8.60 13.44 0.62
C LYS A 31 -8.36 12.32 -0.38
N LEU A 32 -8.23 11.08 0.07
CA LEU A 32 -8.01 9.93 -0.80
C LEU A 32 -9.29 9.64 -1.60
N ASP A 33 -9.18 9.64 -2.93
CA ASP A 33 -10.29 9.32 -3.83
C ASP A 33 -10.61 7.82 -3.78
N VAL A 34 -11.65 7.45 -3.03
CA VAL A 34 -12.10 6.06 -2.87
C VAL A 34 -13.13 5.72 -3.95
N PRO A 35 -12.89 4.71 -4.80
CA PRO A 35 -13.88 4.29 -5.79
C PRO A 35 -15.16 3.76 -5.16
N GLY A 36 -16.32 4.14 -5.70
CA GLY A 36 -17.63 3.72 -5.17
C GLY A 36 -17.99 2.24 -5.28
N TYR A 37 -17.08 1.38 -5.75
CA TYR A 37 -17.28 -0.08 -5.80
C TYR A 37 -16.50 -0.82 -4.71
N VAL A 38 -15.75 -0.11 -3.86
CA VAL A 38 -14.79 -0.67 -2.88
C VAL A 38 -15.46 -1.55 -1.83
N ASP A 39 -16.72 -1.29 -1.52
CA ASP A 39 -17.58 -2.05 -0.61
C ASP A 39 -18.10 -3.38 -1.18
N ILE A 40 -18.20 -3.48 -2.51
CA ILE A 40 -18.83 -4.64 -3.19
C ILE A 40 -17.77 -5.61 -3.74
N VAL A 41 -16.61 -5.11 -4.16
CA VAL A 41 -15.64 -5.91 -4.91
C VAL A 41 -14.71 -6.73 -4.02
N LYS A 42 -14.31 -7.88 -4.56
CA LYS A 42 -13.11 -8.58 -4.10
C LYS A 42 -11.85 -8.01 -4.74
N THR A 43 -10.73 -8.13 -4.03
CA THR A 43 -9.44 -7.56 -4.46
C THR A 43 -8.79 -8.30 -5.63
N SER A 44 -9.22 -9.53 -5.93
CA SER A 44 -8.67 -10.37 -7.00
C SER A 44 -9.67 -11.45 -7.43
N SER A 45 -9.39 -12.13 -8.54
CA SER A 45 -10.14 -13.32 -8.95
C SER A 45 -9.80 -14.59 -8.16
N HIS A 46 -8.71 -14.59 -7.39
CA HIS A 46 -8.33 -15.71 -6.54
C HIS A 46 -9.04 -15.69 -5.18
N ASN A 47 -9.53 -14.52 -4.76
CA ASN A 47 -10.34 -14.40 -3.55
C ASN A 47 -11.77 -14.90 -3.79
N GLU A 48 -12.32 -15.55 -2.77
CA GLU A 48 -13.70 -16.04 -2.76
C GLU A 48 -14.62 -14.98 -2.16
N LEU A 49 -14.18 -14.35 -1.07
CA LEU A 49 -14.91 -13.31 -0.34
C LEU A 49 -14.28 -11.92 -0.52
N PRO A 50 -15.06 -10.83 -0.36
CA PRO A 50 -14.51 -9.48 -0.23
C PRO A 50 -13.71 -9.32 1.07
N PRO A 51 -12.86 -8.28 1.18
CA PRO A 51 -12.17 -7.97 2.43
C PRO A 51 -13.18 -7.72 3.56
N GLN A 52 -12.92 -8.30 4.74
CA GLN A 52 -13.80 -8.16 5.91
C GLN A 52 -13.84 -6.72 6.44
N GLU A 53 -12.73 -6.01 6.34
CA GLU A 53 -12.64 -4.60 6.74
C GLU A 53 -13.12 -3.67 5.61
N ALA A 54 -14.43 -3.67 5.32
CA ALA A 54 -15.00 -2.99 4.15
C ALA A 54 -14.64 -1.49 4.04
N GLU A 55 -14.53 -0.78 5.16
CA GLU A 55 -14.29 0.66 5.20
C GLU A 55 -12.80 1.03 5.07
N THR A 56 -11.90 0.22 5.61
CA THR A 56 -10.48 0.57 5.79
C THR A 56 -9.55 -0.13 4.79
N TRP A 57 -9.98 -1.21 4.15
CA TRP A 57 -9.08 -2.05 3.35
C TRP A 57 -8.47 -1.31 2.15
N PHE A 58 -9.19 -0.36 1.56
CA PHE A 58 -8.67 0.41 0.42
C PHE A 58 -7.55 1.37 0.84
N TYR A 59 -7.64 1.96 2.03
CA TYR A 59 -6.58 2.76 2.62
C TYR A 59 -5.34 1.90 2.91
N LYS A 60 -5.52 0.69 3.48
CA LYS A 60 -4.43 -0.28 3.66
C LYS A 60 -3.79 -0.67 2.32
N ARG A 61 -4.59 -0.83 1.25
CA ARG A 61 -4.09 -1.11 -0.10
C ARG A 61 -3.26 0.04 -0.65
N ALA A 62 -3.72 1.28 -0.50
CA ALA A 62 -2.98 2.47 -0.92
C ALA A 62 -1.66 2.62 -0.13
N ALA A 63 -1.71 2.42 1.19
CA ALA A 63 -0.53 2.47 2.05
C ALA A 63 0.51 1.42 1.69
N SER A 64 0.08 0.17 1.46
CA SER A 64 0.94 -0.90 0.97
C SER A 64 1.58 -0.57 -0.38
N ALA A 65 0.82 0.03 -1.30
CA ALA A 65 1.32 0.42 -2.61
C ALA A 65 2.37 1.54 -2.51
N ALA A 66 2.14 2.55 -1.66
CA ALA A 66 3.08 3.63 -1.39
C ALA A 66 4.40 3.10 -0.81
N ARG A 67 4.33 2.22 0.21
CA ARG A 67 5.51 1.53 0.78
C ARG A 67 6.29 0.77 -0.29
N GLN A 68 5.58 0.04 -1.15
CA GLN A 68 6.22 -0.76 -2.19
C GLN A 68 6.95 0.12 -3.22
N ILE A 69 6.36 1.26 -3.59
CA ILE A 69 6.98 2.26 -4.50
C ILE A 69 8.20 2.90 -3.85
N TYR A 70 8.13 3.25 -2.56
CA TYR A 70 9.26 3.79 -1.82
C TYR A 70 10.49 2.87 -1.90
N LEU A 71 10.28 1.56 -1.70
CA LEU A 71 11.38 0.59 -1.61
C LEU A 71 12.05 0.24 -2.94
N LYS A 72 11.29 0.07 -4.04
CA LYS A 72 11.87 -0.41 -5.32
C LYS A 72 11.91 0.64 -6.43
N GLN A 73 11.18 1.75 -6.28
CA GLN A 73 10.98 2.79 -7.28
C GLN A 73 10.47 2.24 -8.65
N ASN A 74 9.98 3.13 -9.52
CA ASN A 74 9.58 2.80 -10.90
C ASN A 74 8.56 1.63 -11.02
N ILE A 75 7.59 1.56 -10.11
CA ILE A 75 6.60 0.46 -10.09
C ILE A 75 5.38 0.81 -10.93
N GLY A 76 4.93 -0.14 -11.76
CA GLY A 76 3.67 -0.06 -12.51
C GLY A 76 2.57 -0.95 -11.94
N VAL A 77 1.35 -0.79 -12.46
CA VAL A 77 0.16 -1.58 -12.06
C VAL A 77 0.41 -3.08 -12.20
N GLY A 78 1.06 -3.54 -13.28
CA GLY A 78 1.35 -4.96 -13.49
C GLY A 78 2.25 -5.58 -12.42
N ASN A 79 3.21 -4.81 -11.89
CA ASN A 79 4.05 -5.27 -10.78
C ASN A 79 3.26 -5.43 -9.48
N LEU A 80 2.35 -4.48 -9.19
CA LEU A 80 1.44 -4.59 -8.05
C LEU A 80 0.44 -5.76 -8.22
N ASN A 81 -0.06 -5.96 -9.43
CA ASN A 81 -0.96 -7.07 -9.73
C ASN A 81 -0.32 -8.43 -9.45
N ARG A 82 0.96 -8.60 -9.82
CA ARG A 82 1.72 -9.81 -9.53
C ARG A 82 2.04 -9.93 -8.04
N LYS A 83 2.46 -8.83 -7.39
CA LYS A 83 2.82 -8.77 -5.97
C LYS A 83 1.65 -9.12 -5.06
N TYR A 84 0.46 -8.61 -5.37
CA TYR A 84 -0.77 -8.88 -4.64
C TYR A 84 -1.57 -10.05 -5.19
N GLY A 85 -1.07 -10.71 -6.24
CA GLY A 85 -1.64 -11.92 -6.79
C GLY A 85 -1.46 -13.10 -5.83
N GLY A 86 -2.11 -14.21 -6.14
CA GLY A 86 -2.14 -15.37 -5.26
C GLY A 86 -2.61 -16.63 -5.97
N ALA A 87 -2.51 -17.76 -5.30
CA ALA A 87 -3.00 -19.03 -5.81
C ALA A 87 -4.52 -19.04 -5.82
N LYS A 88 -5.12 -19.27 -7.00
CA LYS A 88 -6.57 -19.43 -7.15
C LYS A 88 -6.96 -20.89 -6.94
N ASN A 89 -7.93 -21.12 -6.05
CA ASN A 89 -8.62 -22.40 -5.94
C ASN A 89 -9.44 -22.67 -7.21
N ARG A 90 -9.25 -23.83 -7.82
CA ARG A 90 -9.91 -24.25 -9.08
C ARG A 90 -10.81 -25.48 -8.88
N GLY A 91 -11.28 -25.69 -7.65
CA GLY A 91 -12.08 -26.84 -7.27
C GLY A 91 -11.23 -28.11 -7.28
N CYS A 92 -11.60 -29.08 -8.12
CA CYS A 92 -10.89 -30.36 -8.24
C CYS A 92 -9.54 -30.25 -8.99
N ARG A 93 -9.23 -29.11 -9.62
CA ARG A 93 -7.95 -28.88 -10.32
C ARG A 93 -6.93 -28.21 -9.39
N SER A 94 -5.65 -28.51 -9.59
CA SER A 94 -4.55 -27.88 -8.84
C SER A 94 -4.56 -26.36 -8.94
N GLY A 95 -4.19 -25.71 -7.83
CA GLY A 95 -4.11 -24.26 -7.71
C GLY A 95 -3.08 -23.66 -8.66
N ARG A 96 -3.38 -22.47 -9.20
CA ARG A 96 -2.46 -21.71 -10.06
C ARG A 96 -2.44 -20.25 -9.65
N HIS A 97 -1.26 -19.63 -9.69
CA HIS A 97 -1.11 -18.19 -9.48
C HIS A 97 -2.00 -17.42 -10.46
N THR A 98 -2.76 -16.45 -9.92
CA THR A 98 -3.53 -15.49 -10.69
C THR A 98 -3.27 -14.09 -10.13
N ASP A 99 -3.09 -13.14 -11.03
CA ASP A 99 -2.83 -11.75 -10.67
C ASP A 99 -4.02 -11.09 -9.93
N ALA A 100 -3.71 -10.05 -9.16
CA ALA A 100 -4.72 -9.24 -8.49
C ALA A 100 -5.47 -8.32 -9.45
N SER A 101 -6.56 -7.71 -8.96
CA SER A 101 -7.36 -6.76 -9.74
C SER A 101 -6.53 -5.55 -10.15
N GLY A 102 -6.38 -5.38 -11.47
CA GLY A 102 -5.75 -4.19 -12.05
C GLY A 102 -6.53 -2.91 -11.82
N SER A 103 -7.86 -2.98 -11.68
CA SER A 103 -8.69 -1.79 -11.43
C SER A 103 -8.41 -1.21 -10.03
N VAL A 104 -8.40 -2.06 -9.01
CA VAL A 104 -8.14 -1.67 -7.62
C VAL A 104 -6.74 -1.04 -7.49
N ASN A 105 -5.71 -1.73 -7.97
CA ASN A 105 -4.33 -1.23 -7.87
C ASN A 105 -4.13 0.06 -8.69
N ARG A 106 -4.76 0.18 -9.86
CA ARG A 106 -4.70 1.40 -10.68
C ARG A 106 -5.36 2.59 -9.98
N LYS A 107 -6.54 2.40 -9.39
CA LYS A 107 -7.24 3.46 -8.66
C LYS A 107 -6.46 3.91 -7.42
N ALA A 108 -5.88 2.98 -6.68
CA ALA A 108 -5.00 3.34 -5.55
C ALA A 108 -3.81 4.21 -6.01
N LEU A 109 -3.15 3.86 -7.13
CA LEU A 109 -2.06 4.69 -7.67
C LEU A 109 -2.54 6.06 -8.15
N GLN A 110 -3.68 6.13 -8.84
CA GLN A 110 -4.25 7.40 -9.30
C GLN A 110 -4.64 8.30 -8.12
N ALA A 111 -5.18 7.72 -7.04
CA ALA A 111 -5.52 8.47 -5.83
C ALA A 111 -4.26 9.03 -5.15
N LEU A 112 -3.19 8.22 -5.02
CA LEU A 112 -1.91 8.67 -4.47
C LEU A 112 -1.20 9.71 -5.35
N GLU A 113 -1.37 9.63 -6.67
CA GLU A 113 -0.87 10.61 -7.63
C GLU A 113 -1.60 11.95 -7.50
N LYS A 114 -2.93 11.93 -7.34
CA LYS A 114 -3.72 13.14 -7.05
C LYS A 114 -3.33 13.79 -5.72
N LEU A 115 -2.96 12.99 -4.72
CA LEU A 115 -2.46 13.49 -3.43
C LEU A 115 -1.03 14.06 -3.51
N GLY A 116 -0.33 13.89 -4.64
CA GLY A 116 1.05 14.34 -4.80
C GLY A 116 2.08 13.48 -4.06
N VAL A 117 1.69 12.31 -3.55
CA VAL A 117 2.60 11.36 -2.88
C VAL A 117 3.47 10.66 -3.92
N VAL A 118 2.89 10.35 -5.08
CA VAL A 118 3.51 9.56 -6.15
C VAL A 118 3.47 10.36 -7.45
N GLU A 119 4.50 10.21 -8.29
CA GLU A 119 4.56 10.82 -9.62
C GLU A 119 4.98 9.81 -10.70
N LEU A 120 4.71 10.16 -11.96
CA LEU A 120 5.13 9.35 -13.10
C LEU A 120 6.66 9.41 -13.25
N SER A 121 7.28 8.23 -13.43
CA SER A 121 8.72 8.14 -13.68
C SER A 121 9.06 8.30 -15.16
N PRO A 122 10.15 9.01 -15.53
CA PRO A 122 10.61 9.06 -16.92
C PRO A 122 11.01 7.68 -17.46
N LYS A 123 11.40 6.75 -16.59
CA LYS A 123 11.73 5.35 -16.94
C LYS A 123 10.48 4.45 -17.03
N GLY A 124 9.28 5.03 -16.90
CA GLY A 124 8.02 4.30 -16.80
C GLY A 124 7.69 3.86 -15.37
N GLY A 125 6.42 3.55 -15.15
CA GLY A 125 5.91 3.29 -13.80
C GLY A 125 5.83 4.56 -12.96
N ARG A 126 5.84 4.39 -11.64
CA ARG A 126 5.66 5.45 -10.67
C ARG A 126 6.82 5.49 -9.68
N ARG A 127 7.23 6.69 -9.27
CA ARG A 127 8.21 6.94 -8.21
C ARG A 127 7.58 7.79 -7.11
N ILE A 128 8.15 7.74 -5.92
CA ILE A 128 7.74 8.61 -4.82
C ILE A 128 8.21 10.05 -5.10
N THR A 129 7.39 11.04 -4.76
CA THR A 129 7.80 12.45 -4.82
C THR A 129 8.66 12.82 -3.61
N PRO A 130 9.47 13.89 -3.67
CA PRO A 130 10.22 14.38 -2.50
C PRO A 130 9.32 14.80 -1.32
N ASN A 131 8.10 15.25 -1.60
CA ASN A 131 7.11 15.56 -0.56
C ASN A 131 6.53 14.27 0.04
N GLY A 132 6.16 13.31 -0.80
CA GLY A 132 5.66 12.01 -0.37
C GLY A 132 6.69 11.23 0.46
N GLN A 133 7.98 11.33 0.10
CA GLN A 133 9.07 10.76 0.88
C GLN A 133 9.12 11.35 2.29
N ARG A 134 9.10 12.67 2.42
CA ARG A 134 9.08 13.35 3.73
C ARG A 134 7.86 12.96 4.59
N ASP A 135 6.70 12.83 3.97
CA ASP A 135 5.49 12.43 4.70
C ASP A 135 5.58 10.96 5.18
N LEU A 136 6.03 10.06 4.32
CA LEU A 136 6.23 8.65 4.68
C LEU A 136 7.29 8.48 5.78
N ASP A 137 8.41 9.21 5.67
CA ASP A 137 9.49 9.17 6.67
C ASP A 137 9.02 9.70 8.03
N ARG A 138 8.17 10.75 8.06
CA ARG A 138 7.58 11.28 9.30
C ARG A 138 6.67 10.24 9.97
N ILE A 139 5.83 9.57 9.20
CA ILE A 139 4.91 8.54 9.74
C ILE A 139 5.69 7.31 10.20
N ALA A 140 6.74 6.93 9.48
CA ALA A 140 7.65 5.86 9.87
C ALA A 140 8.32 6.16 11.24
N ALA A 141 8.81 7.38 11.43
CA ALA A 141 9.40 7.80 12.70
C ALA A 141 8.40 7.77 13.87
N HIS A 142 7.14 8.17 13.64
CA HIS A 142 6.09 8.09 14.65
C HIS A 142 5.75 6.65 15.05
N THR A 143 5.73 5.74 14.07
CA THR A 143 5.39 4.33 14.32
C THR A 143 6.45 3.66 15.21
N LEU A 144 7.73 3.99 15.02
CA LEU A 144 8.81 3.46 15.86
C LEU A 144 8.75 3.98 17.30
N GLN A 145 8.35 5.24 17.50
CA GLN A 145 8.19 5.79 18.85
C GLN A 145 7.07 5.09 19.61
N GLU A 146 5.95 4.81 18.93
CA GLU A 146 4.84 4.06 19.53
C GLU A 146 5.25 2.62 19.90
N GLU A 147 6.09 1.97 19.10
CA GLU A 147 6.61 0.62 19.42
C GLU A 147 7.57 0.62 20.62
N ASP A 148 8.40 1.64 20.80
CA ASP A 148 9.35 1.73 21.92
C ASP A 148 8.66 2.03 23.27
N ASP A 149 7.46 2.62 23.22
CA ASP A 149 6.67 2.99 24.39
C ASP A 149 5.73 1.85 24.89
N GLU A 150 5.58 0.77 24.12
CA GLU A 150 4.84 -0.46 24.47
C GLU A 150 5.73 -1.54 25.12
#